data_AF-A0A015MFJ1-F1
#
_entry.id   AF-A0A015MFJ1-F1
#
_cell.length_a   1.000
_cell.length_b   1.000
_cell.length_c   1.000
_cell.angle_alpha   90.00
_cell.angle_beta   90.00
_cell.angle_gamma   90.00
#
_symmetry.space_group_name_H-M   'P 1'
#
loop_
_entity.id
_entity.type
_entity.pdbx_description
1 polymer ?
#
loop_
_entity_poly.entity_id
_entity_poly.type
_entity_poly.pdbx_seq_one_letter_code
_entity_poly.pdbx_strand_id
1 'polypeptide(L)'
;MTIETLQEKYAELKSDIYENHKLLQNVLAVLTKEPSLTTNNQAHQLEGKVKQRLKRKDTKHLWWDVPMTEACHQLFQENKNLSDADIERAFKSKIQTDYPKKLQEIVDSSGWDNFWNAGYSITLEYFRNYRSSYVRKIKDAVYATFNLISHKLNKFASPTEVRSWKESEQVKQARSNLWNKIDNEPNSPSLIEDILREVFMKEELQNENNIKFGITVAWMLLDPSYDQVEISSSKVQERMDKWDTDSIIQKWVCKVLN
;
A
#
# COMPACT_ATOMS: atom_id res chain seq x y z
N MET A 1 -27.18 15.97 -32.90
CA MET A 1 -26.95 16.61 -31.58
C MET A 1 -28.07 17.60 -31.39
N THR A 2 -28.98 17.32 -30.46
CA THR A 2 -30.20 18.10 -30.23
C THR A 2 -29.93 19.24 -29.25
N ILE A 3 -30.81 20.24 -29.23
CA ILE A 3 -30.74 21.37 -28.29
C ILE A 3 -30.75 20.85 -26.85
N GLU A 4 -31.53 19.81 -26.56
CA GLU A 4 -31.58 19.14 -25.26
C GLU A 4 -30.23 18.53 -24.85
N THR A 5 -29.51 17.88 -25.77
CA THR A 5 -28.18 17.31 -25.48
C THR A 5 -27.12 18.39 -25.24
N LEU A 6 -27.27 19.58 -25.81
CA LEU A 6 -26.40 20.72 -25.54
C LEU A 6 -26.70 21.36 -24.18
N GLN A 7 -27.97 21.40 -23.79
CA GLN A 7 -28.40 21.91 -22.48
C GLN A 7 -27.93 21.00 -21.33
N GLU A 8 -28.00 19.68 -21.50
CA GLU A 8 -27.46 18.73 -20.52
C GLU A 8 -25.96 18.89 -20.35
N LYS A 9 -25.20 18.93 -21.46
CA LYS A 9 -23.74 19.14 -21.42
C LYS A 9 -23.35 20.48 -20.79
N TYR A 10 -24.15 21.52 -21.05
CA TYR A 10 -23.93 22.84 -20.44
C TYR A 10 -24.22 22.82 -18.94
N ALA A 11 -25.27 22.12 -18.50
CA ALA A 11 -25.58 21.96 -17.09
C ALA A 11 -24.49 21.16 -16.34
N GLU A 12 -23.98 20.10 -16.95
CA GLU A 12 -22.88 19.28 -16.43
C GLU A 12 -21.60 20.11 -16.32
N LEU A 13 -21.22 20.84 -17.38
CA LEU A 13 -20.07 21.75 -17.36
C LEU A 13 -20.20 22.84 -16.28
N LYS A 14 -21.40 23.39 -16.11
CA LYS A 14 -21.68 24.40 -15.08
C LYS A 14 -21.57 23.84 -13.67
N SER A 15 -22.03 22.60 -13.46
CA SER A 15 -21.88 21.88 -12.21
C SER A 15 -20.40 21.63 -11.88
N ASP A 16 -19.62 21.17 -12.87
CA ASP A 16 -18.18 20.94 -12.72
C ASP A 16 -17.42 22.23 -12.41
N ILE A 17 -17.75 23.34 -13.07
CA ILE A 17 -17.15 24.64 -12.78
C ILE A 17 -17.48 25.09 -11.36
N TYR A 18 -18.73 24.88 -10.91
CA TYR A 18 -19.17 25.26 -9.57
C TYR A 18 -18.45 24.45 -8.48
N GLU A 19 -18.36 23.13 -8.64
CA GLU A 19 -17.65 22.28 -7.67
C GLU A 19 -16.15 22.57 -7.66
N ASN A 20 -15.52 22.78 -8.83
CA ASN A 20 -14.12 23.19 -8.90
C ASN A 20 -13.89 24.56 -8.25
N HIS A 21 -14.80 25.53 -8.43
CA HIS A 21 -14.72 26.83 -7.78
C HIS A 21 -14.84 26.72 -6.27
N LYS A 22 -15.79 25.92 -5.78
CA LYS A 22 -15.96 25.63 -4.35
C LYS A 22 -14.73 24.95 -3.75
N LEU A 23 -14.08 24.07 -4.51
CA LEU A 23 -12.86 23.40 -4.13
C LEU A 23 -11.68 24.38 -4.06
N LEU A 24 -11.55 25.27 -5.04
CA LEU A 24 -10.57 26.36 -5.03
C LEU A 24 -10.82 27.31 -3.85
N GLN A 25 -12.07 27.64 -3.54
CA GLN A 25 -12.42 28.48 -2.36
C GLN A 25 -12.11 27.79 -1.04
N ASN A 26 -12.36 26.48 -0.93
CA ASN A 26 -11.99 25.70 0.25
C ASN A 26 -10.47 25.62 0.42
N VAL A 27 -9.73 25.44 -0.67
CA VAL A 27 -8.25 25.49 -0.68
C VAL A 27 -7.78 26.90 -0.29
N LEU A 28 -8.38 27.96 -0.83
CA LEU A 28 -8.01 29.34 -0.52
C LEU A 28 -8.27 29.69 0.95
N ALA A 29 -9.44 29.32 1.48
CA ALA A 29 -9.83 29.54 2.88
C ALA A 29 -8.94 28.80 3.87
N VAL A 30 -8.41 27.64 3.46
CA VAL A 30 -7.41 26.88 4.20
C VAL A 30 -6.06 27.62 4.21
N LEU A 31 -5.64 28.19 3.10
CA LEU A 31 -4.37 28.91 2.95
C LEU A 31 -4.33 30.24 3.72
N THR A 32 -5.48 30.86 3.98
CA THR A 32 -5.56 32.17 4.68
C THR A 32 -5.70 32.09 6.20
N LYS A 33 -5.74 30.91 6.81
CA LYS A 33 -5.71 30.78 8.28
C LYS A 33 -4.26 30.74 8.77
N GLU A 34 -3.74 31.90 9.19
CA GLU A 34 -2.44 32.02 9.86
C GLU A 34 -2.36 31.13 11.11
N PRO A 35 -1.25 30.41 11.35
CA PRO A 35 -0.98 29.79 12.64
C PRO A 35 -0.49 30.87 13.61
N SER A 36 -1.26 31.13 14.66
CA SER A 36 -0.82 31.96 15.80
C SER A 36 0.44 31.36 16.43
N LEU A 37 1.53 32.12 16.37
CA LEU A 37 2.83 31.87 17.01
C LEU A 37 2.67 31.57 18.51
N THR A 38 3.24 30.44 18.96
CA THR A 38 3.85 30.37 20.30
C THR A 38 5.04 29.40 20.28
N THR A 39 6.13 29.91 20.83
CA THR A 39 7.51 29.45 20.78
C THR A 39 7.83 28.45 21.91
N ASN A 40 8.61 27.40 21.61
CA ASN A 40 9.89 27.03 22.28
C ASN A 40 10.17 25.50 22.37
N ASN A 41 11.32 25.15 21.77
CA ASN A 41 12.38 24.24 22.24
C ASN A 41 12.11 22.73 22.44
N GLN A 42 12.50 21.89 21.49
CA GLN A 42 13.72 21.03 21.54
C GLN A 42 13.72 19.95 20.42
N ALA A 43 14.79 20.01 19.61
CA ALA A 43 15.48 18.99 18.79
C ALA A 43 14.75 17.72 18.27
N HIS A 44 14.97 17.48 16.97
CA HIS A 44 14.65 16.28 16.17
C HIS A 44 13.18 16.02 15.82
N GLN A 45 12.62 16.85 14.96
CA GLN A 45 11.56 16.45 14.04
C GLN A 45 11.90 16.98 12.65
N LEU A 46 11.93 16.10 11.65
CA LEU A 46 11.78 16.50 10.26
C LEU A 46 10.44 17.22 10.14
N GLU A 47 10.46 18.55 10.15
CA GLU A 47 9.29 19.42 10.00
C GLU A 47 8.54 19.03 8.71
N GLY A 48 7.28 18.64 8.72
CA GLY A 48 6.21 19.16 9.56
C GLY A 48 5.31 20.13 8.81
N LYS A 49 5.28 20.14 7.46
CA LYS A 49 4.06 20.58 6.76
C LYS A 49 2.97 19.60 7.17
N VAL A 50 2.01 20.06 7.98
CA VAL A 50 0.78 19.31 8.26
C VAL A 50 0.07 19.15 6.91
N LYS A 51 0.38 18.08 6.17
CA LYS A 51 -0.33 17.70 4.96
C LYS A 51 -1.77 17.46 5.37
N GLN A 52 -2.65 18.40 5.05
CA GLN A 52 -4.05 18.33 5.42
C GLN A 52 -4.66 17.13 4.68
N ARG A 53 -5.09 16.12 5.45
CA ARG A 53 -5.51 14.81 4.92
C ARG A 53 -6.95 14.88 4.43
N LEU A 54 -7.15 14.93 3.12
CA LEU A 54 -8.45 14.60 2.52
C LEU A 54 -8.72 13.11 2.73
N LYS A 55 -9.97 12.74 3.02
CA LYS A 55 -10.36 11.32 3.09
C LYS A 55 -10.98 10.91 1.76
N ARG A 56 -10.91 9.63 1.41
CA ARG A 56 -11.53 9.08 0.19
C ARG A 56 -13.00 9.49 -0.01
N LYS A 57 -13.77 9.52 1.09
CA LYS A 57 -15.19 9.93 1.04
C LYS A 57 -15.39 11.37 0.55
N ASP A 58 -14.38 12.23 0.74
CA ASP A 58 -14.41 13.64 0.38
C ASP A 58 -14.04 13.85 -1.11
N THR A 59 -13.52 12.80 -1.78
CA THR A 59 -12.97 12.89 -3.15
C THR A 59 -13.58 11.94 -4.16
N LYS A 60 -14.48 11.04 -3.74
CA LYS A 60 -15.14 10.02 -4.58
C LYS A 60 -15.83 10.57 -5.85
N HIS A 61 -16.17 11.86 -5.87
CA HIS A 61 -16.84 12.52 -6.99
C HIS A 61 -15.89 13.38 -7.83
N LEU A 62 -14.60 13.39 -7.51
CA LEU A 62 -13.62 14.19 -8.25
C LEU A 62 -13.15 13.41 -9.49
N TRP A 63 -12.95 14.15 -10.58
CA TRP A 63 -12.57 13.60 -11.89
C TRP A 63 -11.28 12.77 -11.85
N TRP A 64 -10.41 12.99 -10.86
CA TRP A 64 -9.14 12.29 -10.69
C TRP A 64 -9.20 11.07 -9.76
N ASP A 65 -10.32 10.78 -9.07
CA ASP A 65 -10.41 9.64 -8.14
C ASP A 65 -10.29 8.29 -8.87
N VAL A 66 -10.97 8.13 -10.01
CA VAL A 66 -10.90 6.91 -10.82
C VAL A 66 -9.49 6.69 -11.40
N PRO A 67 -8.86 7.66 -12.10
CA PRO A 67 -7.47 7.55 -12.55
C PRO A 67 -6.49 7.25 -11.43
N MET A 68 -6.63 7.90 -10.28
CA MET A 68 -5.78 7.65 -9.12
C MET A 68 -5.93 6.21 -8.63
N THR A 69 -7.17 5.73 -8.52
CA THR A 69 -7.45 4.35 -8.07
C THR A 69 -6.87 3.33 -9.04
N GLU A 70 -7.06 3.53 -10.34
CA GLU A 70 -6.50 2.65 -11.38
C GLU A 70 -4.97 2.66 -11.38
N ALA A 71 -4.35 3.84 -11.30
CA ALA A 71 -2.90 3.96 -11.19
C ALA A 71 -2.37 3.23 -9.94
N CYS A 72 -2.99 3.47 -8.79
CA CYS A 72 -2.63 2.79 -7.54
C CYS A 72 -2.78 1.28 -7.67
N HIS A 73 -3.85 0.81 -8.30
CA HIS A 73 -4.10 -0.62 -8.49
C HIS A 73 -3.02 -1.25 -9.39
N GLN A 74 -2.79 -0.70 -10.58
CA GLN A 74 -1.78 -1.19 -11.53
C GLN A 74 -0.39 -1.21 -10.90
N LEU A 75 0.01 -0.10 -10.27
CA LEU A 75 1.31 -0.02 -9.58
C LEU A 75 1.44 -1.05 -8.47
N PHE A 76 0.39 -1.24 -7.68
CA PHE A 76 0.44 -2.20 -6.58
C PHE A 76 0.49 -3.64 -7.10
N GLN A 77 -0.09 -3.95 -8.26
CA GLN A 77 0.10 -5.25 -8.89
C GLN A 77 1.57 -5.49 -9.25
N GLU A 78 2.22 -4.48 -9.83
CA GLU A 78 3.62 -4.55 -10.22
C GLU A 78 4.56 -4.64 -9.01
N ASN A 79 4.41 -3.75 -8.03
CA ASN A 79 5.29 -3.70 -6.86
C ASN A 79 4.47 -3.45 -5.58
N LYS A 80 4.49 -4.43 -4.67
CA LYS A 80 3.79 -4.34 -3.35
C LYS A 80 4.46 -3.37 -2.36
N ASN A 81 5.60 -2.78 -2.72
CA ASN A 81 6.46 -2.00 -1.84
C ASN A 81 7.10 -0.79 -2.57
N LEU A 82 6.24 0.15 -2.99
CA LEU A 82 6.61 1.33 -3.77
C LEU A 82 7.12 2.49 -2.91
N SER A 83 8.00 3.31 -3.48
CA SER A 83 8.34 4.61 -2.91
C SER A 83 7.27 5.66 -3.22
N ASP A 84 7.20 6.72 -2.41
CA ASP A 84 6.30 7.85 -2.68
C ASP A 84 6.51 8.47 -4.06
N ALA A 85 7.76 8.50 -4.54
CA ALA A 85 8.12 9.03 -5.84
C ALA A 85 7.61 8.16 -6.99
N ASP A 86 7.62 6.84 -6.82
CA ASP A 86 7.07 5.92 -7.84
C ASP A 86 5.56 6.10 -7.95
N ILE A 87 4.90 6.28 -6.81
CA ILE A 87 3.47 6.51 -6.77
C ILE A 87 3.10 7.83 -7.43
N GLU A 88 3.83 8.91 -7.10
CA GLU A 88 3.63 10.22 -7.72
C GLU A 88 3.78 10.16 -9.25
N ARG A 89 4.88 9.53 -9.71
CA ARG A 89 5.20 9.42 -11.13
C ARG A 89 4.11 8.70 -11.91
N ALA A 90 3.64 7.57 -11.39
CA ALA A 90 2.66 6.77 -12.09
C ALA A 90 1.24 7.35 -12.00
N PHE A 91 0.89 8.02 -10.90
CA PHE A 91 -0.33 8.83 -10.87
C PHE A 91 -0.28 9.94 -11.91
N LYS A 92 0.83 10.70 -11.97
CA LYS A 92 1.03 11.74 -13.00
C LYS A 92 0.90 11.18 -14.41
N SER A 93 1.51 10.03 -14.67
CA SER A 93 1.43 9.35 -15.97
C SER A 93 0.00 8.94 -16.32
N LYS A 94 -0.77 8.44 -15.36
CA LYS A 94 -2.17 8.04 -15.61
C LYS A 94 -3.04 9.25 -15.93
N ILE A 95 -2.86 10.38 -15.21
CA ILE A 95 -3.56 11.62 -15.53
C ILE A 95 -3.16 12.15 -16.92
N GLN A 96 -1.87 12.06 -17.29
CA GLN A 96 -1.40 12.46 -18.62
C GLN A 96 -2.12 11.67 -19.73
N THR A 97 -2.32 10.37 -19.51
CA THR A 97 -3.02 9.50 -20.47
C THR A 97 -4.52 9.78 -20.53
N ASP A 98 -5.18 9.85 -19.37
CA ASP A 98 -6.65 9.91 -19.30
C ASP A 98 -7.18 11.35 -19.47
N TYR A 99 -6.45 12.35 -18.98
CA TYR A 99 -6.84 13.76 -18.93
C TYR A 99 -5.68 14.72 -19.30
N PRO A 100 -5.08 14.60 -20.51
CA PRO A 100 -3.89 15.36 -20.90
C PRO A 100 -4.08 16.89 -20.79
N LYS A 101 -5.27 17.40 -21.16
CA LYS A 101 -5.58 18.84 -21.07
C LYS A 101 -5.61 19.33 -19.62
N LYS A 102 -6.14 18.54 -18.69
CA LYS A 102 -6.19 18.90 -17.27
C LYS A 102 -4.80 18.91 -16.65
N LEU A 103 -3.96 17.95 -17.01
CA LEU A 103 -2.57 17.96 -16.56
C LEU A 103 -1.81 19.18 -17.09
N GLN A 104 -2.04 19.55 -18.35
CA GLN A 104 -1.45 20.76 -18.93
C GLN A 104 -1.88 22.02 -18.15
N GLU A 105 -3.18 22.19 -17.88
CA GLU A 105 -3.71 23.29 -17.06
C GLU A 105 -3.02 23.38 -15.68
N ILE A 106 -2.84 22.23 -15.01
CA ILE A 106 -2.19 22.14 -13.69
C ILE A 106 -0.70 22.47 -13.79
N VAL A 107 0.00 21.98 -14.81
CA VAL A 107 1.44 22.21 -14.99
C VAL A 107 1.72 23.66 -15.36
N ASP A 108 0.93 24.23 -16.26
CA ASP A 108 1.03 25.64 -16.69
C ASP A 108 0.82 26.60 -15.52
N SER A 109 -0.04 26.22 -14.57
CA SER A 109 -0.26 27.00 -13.35
C SER A 109 0.78 26.73 -12.25
N SER A 110 1.84 25.94 -12.50
CA SER A 110 2.76 25.43 -11.47
C SER A 110 2.04 24.77 -10.28
N GLY A 111 0.87 24.18 -10.53
CA GLY A 111 -0.05 23.68 -9.52
C GLY A 111 0.14 22.21 -9.14
N TRP A 112 1.08 21.51 -9.78
CA TRP A 112 1.28 20.06 -9.59
C TRP A 112 1.55 19.69 -8.12
N ASP A 113 2.48 20.39 -7.46
CA ASP A 113 2.84 20.07 -6.08
C ASP A 113 1.67 20.23 -5.12
N ASN A 114 0.82 21.23 -5.33
CA ASN A 114 -0.37 21.46 -4.51
C ASN A 114 -1.42 20.37 -4.76
N PHE A 115 -1.64 20.04 -6.04
CA PHE A 115 -2.55 18.96 -6.44
C PHE A 115 -2.10 17.60 -5.87
N TRP A 116 -0.81 17.28 -6.00
CA TRP A 116 -0.22 16.07 -5.45
C TRP A 116 -0.31 16.05 -3.93
N ASN A 117 0.01 17.13 -3.23
CA ASN A 117 -0.10 17.16 -1.77
C ASN A 117 -1.53 16.90 -1.26
N ALA A 118 -2.55 17.36 -1.99
CA ALA A 118 -3.95 17.08 -1.69
C ALA A 118 -4.30 15.59 -1.94
N GLY A 119 -3.93 15.06 -3.12
CA GLY A 119 -4.19 13.67 -3.51
C GLY A 119 -3.38 12.64 -2.73
N TYR A 120 -2.16 12.97 -2.32
CA TYR A 120 -1.18 12.08 -1.69
C TYR A 120 -1.73 11.38 -0.45
N SER A 121 -2.50 12.10 0.38
CA SER A 121 -3.11 11.52 1.58
C SER A 121 -4.11 10.38 1.27
N ILE A 122 -4.82 10.48 0.14
CA ILE A 122 -5.79 9.49 -0.30
C ILE A 122 -5.08 8.34 -1.00
N THR A 123 -4.07 8.65 -1.81
CA THR A 123 -3.16 7.67 -2.40
C THR A 123 -2.54 6.77 -1.33
N LEU A 124 -2.00 7.34 -0.25
CA LEU A 124 -1.48 6.59 0.89
C LEU A 124 -2.55 5.70 1.54
N GLU A 125 -3.79 6.18 1.65
CA GLU A 125 -4.91 5.40 2.16
C GLU A 125 -5.19 4.18 1.27
N TYR A 126 -5.19 4.35 -0.06
CA TYR A 126 -5.35 3.26 -1.02
C TYR A 126 -4.25 2.21 -0.86
N PHE A 127 -2.98 2.60 -0.90
CA PHE A 127 -1.85 1.68 -0.77
C PHE A 127 -1.87 0.94 0.57
N ARG A 128 -2.16 1.66 1.67
CA ARG A 128 -2.33 1.05 2.98
C ARG A 128 -3.43 -0.01 2.98
N ASN A 129 -4.59 0.28 2.39
CA ASN A 129 -5.71 -0.66 2.35
C ASN A 129 -5.41 -1.90 1.49
N TYR A 130 -4.82 -1.72 0.31
CA TYR A 130 -4.39 -2.84 -0.54
C TYR A 130 -3.36 -3.71 0.17
N ARG A 131 -2.33 -3.10 0.77
CA ARG A 131 -1.31 -3.83 1.54
C ARG A 131 -1.92 -4.58 2.72
N SER A 132 -2.79 -3.95 3.51
CA SER A 132 -3.51 -4.63 4.59
C SER A 132 -4.34 -5.82 4.09
N SER A 133 -4.93 -5.71 2.89
CA SER A 133 -5.68 -6.82 2.27
C SER A 133 -4.77 -8.00 1.95
N TYR A 134 -3.59 -7.77 1.34
CA TYR A 134 -2.63 -8.83 1.04
C TYR A 134 -2.00 -9.41 2.31
N VAL A 135 -1.65 -8.58 3.29
CA VAL A 135 -1.16 -9.06 4.59
C VAL A 135 -2.17 -10.04 5.20
N ARG A 136 -3.47 -9.70 5.17
CA ARG A 136 -4.51 -10.60 5.65
C ARG A 136 -4.56 -11.91 4.85
N LYS A 137 -4.55 -11.85 3.51
CA LYS A 137 -4.53 -13.05 2.66
C LYS A 137 -3.35 -13.95 2.97
N ILE A 138 -2.14 -13.39 3.12
CA ILE A 138 -0.93 -14.13 3.47
C ILE A 138 -1.08 -14.77 4.85
N LYS A 139 -1.55 -14.02 5.85
CA LYS A 139 -1.79 -14.57 7.19
C LYS A 139 -2.78 -15.73 7.13
N ASP A 140 -3.87 -15.57 6.39
CA ASP A 140 -4.91 -16.60 6.24
C ASP A 140 -4.38 -17.86 5.55
N ALA A 141 -3.58 -17.72 4.49
CA ALA A 141 -2.90 -18.83 3.82
C ALA A 141 -1.93 -19.55 4.79
N VAL A 142 -1.08 -18.81 5.53
CA VAL A 142 -0.20 -19.40 6.56
C VAL A 142 -1.00 -20.14 7.63
N TYR A 143 -2.13 -19.58 8.09
CA TYR A 143 -3.00 -20.25 9.05
C TYR A 143 -3.57 -21.56 8.49
N ALA A 144 -3.95 -21.59 7.22
CA ALA A 144 -4.48 -22.78 6.55
C ALA A 144 -3.38 -23.83 6.34
N THR A 145 -2.26 -23.47 5.73
CA THR A 145 -1.12 -24.37 5.41
C THR A 145 -0.60 -25.12 6.64
N PHE A 146 -0.54 -24.45 7.80
CA PHE A 146 -0.03 -25.06 9.04
C PHE A 146 -1.11 -25.51 10.02
N ASN A 147 -2.38 -25.53 9.59
CA ASN A 147 -3.52 -25.89 10.44
C ASN A 147 -3.56 -25.11 11.77
N LEU A 148 -3.26 -23.82 11.70
CA LEU A 148 -3.21 -22.90 12.84
C LEU A 148 -4.55 -22.13 13.01
N ILE A 149 -5.59 -22.46 12.24
CA ILE A 149 -6.89 -21.77 12.25
C ILE A 149 -7.52 -21.80 13.65
N SER A 150 -7.49 -22.94 14.34
CA SER A 150 -8.01 -23.08 15.71
C SER A 150 -7.19 -22.32 16.75
N HIS A 151 -6.00 -21.85 16.38
CA HIS A 151 -5.07 -21.11 17.23
C HIS A 151 -4.85 -19.69 16.69
N LYS A 152 -5.77 -19.14 15.89
CA LYS A 152 -5.58 -17.81 15.28
C LYS A 152 -5.45 -16.73 16.36
N LEU A 153 -4.44 -15.86 16.20
CA LEU A 153 -4.23 -14.74 17.12
C LEU A 153 -5.44 -13.79 17.14
N ASN A 154 -5.85 -13.39 18.34
CA ASN A 154 -6.81 -12.31 18.52
C ASN A 154 -6.22 -11.00 17.97
N LYS A 155 -7.01 -10.23 17.23
CA LYS A 155 -6.61 -8.92 16.70
C LYS A 155 -6.21 -7.90 17.78
N PHE A 156 -6.63 -8.13 19.02
CA PHE A 156 -6.32 -7.31 20.19
C PHE A 156 -5.34 -7.98 21.17
N ALA A 157 -4.68 -9.06 20.77
CA ALA A 157 -3.70 -9.73 21.62
C ALA A 157 -2.58 -8.75 22.01
N SER A 158 -2.25 -8.76 23.30
CA SER A 158 -1.12 -8.06 23.87
C SER A 158 0.22 -8.61 23.35
N PRO A 159 1.32 -7.84 23.41
CA PRO A 159 2.63 -8.34 22.99
C PRO A 159 3.05 -9.64 23.67
N THR A 160 2.69 -9.82 24.95
CA THR A 160 2.97 -11.05 25.71
C THR A 160 2.21 -12.24 25.16
N GLU A 161 0.92 -12.08 24.83
CA GLU A 161 0.10 -13.13 24.22
C GLU A 161 0.61 -13.48 22.82
N VAL A 162 1.00 -12.48 22.02
CA VAL A 162 1.62 -12.71 20.71
C VAL A 162 2.89 -13.53 20.85
N ARG A 163 3.79 -13.14 21.77
CA ARG A 163 5.04 -13.87 21.98
C ARG A 163 4.78 -15.30 22.47
N SER A 164 3.85 -15.48 23.42
CA SER A 164 3.46 -16.82 23.90
C SER A 164 2.90 -17.70 22.78
N TRP A 165 2.05 -17.14 21.91
CA TRP A 165 1.55 -17.84 20.74
C TRP A 165 2.68 -18.24 19.78
N LYS A 166 3.63 -17.34 19.49
CA LYS A 166 4.78 -17.62 18.60
C LYS A 166 5.79 -18.62 19.17
N GLU A 167 5.79 -18.78 20.48
CA GLU A 167 6.59 -19.76 21.21
C GLU A 167 5.88 -21.10 21.42
N SER A 168 4.60 -21.22 21.02
CA SER A 168 3.89 -22.50 21.01
C SER A 168 4.55 -23.51 20.07
N GLU A 169 4.44 -24.78 20.39
CA GLU A 169 5.06 -25.86 19.62
C GLU A 169 4.56 -25.87 18.17
N GLN A 170 3.27 -25.62 17.97
CA GLN A 170 2.66 -25.58 16.65
C GLN A 170 3.25 -24.46 15.78
N VAL A 171 3.46 -23.27 16.35
CA VAL A 171 4.03 -22.13 15.61
C VAL A 171 5.54 -22.28 15.41
N LYS A 172 6.26 -22.88 16.36
CA LYS A 172 7.66 -23.27 16.20
C LYS A 172 7.83 -24.25 15.03
N GLN A 173 6.98 -25.27 14.98
CA GLN A 173 6.98 -26.26 13.90
C GLN A 173 6.58 -25.64 12.55
N ALA A 174 5.59 -24.74 12.54
CA ALA A 174 5.23 -23.99 11.33
C ALA A 174 6.41 -23.15 10.82
N ARG A 175 7.12 -22.47 11.73
CA ARG A 175 8.30 -21.66 11.41
C ARG A 175 9.46 -22.50 10.87
N SER A 176 9.74 -23.66 11.46
CA SER A 176 10.79 -24.55 10.95
C SER A 176 10.43 -25.15 9.59
N ASN A 177 9.14 -25.45 9.38
CA ASN A 177 8.68 -26.13 8.18
C ASN A 177 8.38 -25.19 7.02
N LEU A 178 8.37 -23.87 7.23
CA LEU A 178 8.05 -22.87 6.19
C LEU A 178 8.81 -23.10 4.87
N TRP A 179 10.03 -23.62 4.98
CA TRP A 179 10.94 -23.85 3.86
C TRP A 179 10.98 -25.30 3.36
N ASN A 180 10.26 -26.21 4.02
CA ASN A 180 10.20 -27.60 3.61
C ASN A 180 9.43 -27.74 2.30
N LYS A 181 9.77 -28.76 1.53
CA LYS A 181 8.98 -29.17 0.36
C LYS A 181 7.64 -29.73 0.81
N ILE A 182 6.60 -29.53 -0.01
CA ILE A 182 5.26 -30.11 0.25
C ILE A 182 5.34 -31.63 0.28
N ASP A 183 6.09 -32.20 -0.67
CA ASP A 183 6.35 -33.62 -0.79
C ASP A 183 7.82 -33.89 -1.16
N ASN A 184 8.20 -35.15 -1.30
CA ASN A 184 9.57 -35.55 -1.59
C ASN A 184 9.91 -35.51 -3.10
N GLU A 185 9.03 -34.97 -3.96
CA GLU A 185 9.29 -34.89 -5.38
C GLU A 185 10.40 -33.87 -5.69
N PRO A 186 11.31 -34.15 -6.64
CA PRO A 186 12.45 -33.27 -6.95
C PRO A 186 12.05 -31.82 -7.29
N ASN A 187 10.87 -31.64 -7.88
CA ASN A 187 10.35 -30.35 -8.33
C ASN A 187 9.19 -29.84 -7.46
N SER A 188 8.95 -30.46 -6.30
CA SER A 188 7.93 -30.02 -5.37
C SER A 188 8.17 -28.58 -4.94
N PRO A 189 7.17 -27.70 -4.88
CA PRO A 189 7.34 -26.38 -4.30
C PRO A 189 7.63 -26.47 -2.79
N SER A 190 8.28 -25.46 -2.25
CA SER A 190 8.31 -25.28 -0.79
C SER A 190 6.94 -24.82 -0.26
N LEU A 191 6.67 -25.02 1.02
CA LEU A 191 5.42 -24.56 1.65
C LEU A 191 5.23 -23.04 1.54
N ILE A 192 6.31 -22.26 1.61
CA ILE A 192 6.23 -20.83 1.35
C ILE A 192 5.87 -20.51 -0.10
N GLU A 193 6.42 -21.23 -1.09
CA GLU A 193 6.04 -21.04 -2.50
C GLU A 193 4.55 -21.32 -2.71
N ASP A 194 4.02 -22.35 -2.05
CA ASP A 194 2.59 -22.70 -2.10
C ASP A 194 1.70 -21.58 -1.53
N ILE A 195 2.07 -21.07 -0.35
CA ILE A 195 1.41 -19.91 0.28
C ILE A 195 1.39 -18.71 -0.67
N LEU A 196 2.51 -18.43 -1.35
CA LEU A 196 2.58 -17.31 -2.29
C LEU A 196 1.70 -17.54 -3.53
N ARG A 197 1.64 -18.78 -4.04
CA ARG A 197 0.79 -19.16 -5.19
C ARG A 197 -0.71 -19.11 -4.86
N GLU A 198 -1.09 -19.33 -3.61
CA GLU A 198 -2.48 -19.15 -3.15
C GLU A 198 -2.87 -17.66 -3.11
N VAL A 199 -1.92 -16.78 -2.78
CA VAL A 199 -2.19 -15.35 -2.53
C VAL A 199 -2.05 -14.49 -3.79
N PHE A 200 -1.04 -14.76 -4.61
CA PHE A 200 -0.62 -13.93 -5.74
C PHE A 200 -0.99 -14.58 -7.08
N MET A 201 -1.35 -13.74 -8.05
CA MET A 201 -1.45 -14.15 -9.45
C MET A 201 -0.09 -14.53 -10.01
N LYS A 202 -0.07 -15.33 -11.09
CA LYS A 202 1.16 -15.82 -11.72
C LYS A 202 2.06 -14.67 -12.19
N GLU A 203 1.46 -13.58 -12.66
CA GLU A 203 2.13 -12.37 -13.13
C GLU A 203 2.74 -11.61 -11.95
N GLU A 204 2.04 -11.52 -10.81
CA GLU A 204 2.55 -10.89 -9.59
C GLU A 204 3.78 -11.62 -9.04
N LEU A 205 3.86 -12.95 -9.23
CA LEU A 205 4.99 -13.79 -8.84
C LEU A 205 6.21 -13.62 -9.75
N GLN A 206 6.11 -12.94 -10.90
CA GLN A 206 7.28 -12.60 -11.71
C GLN A 206 8.08 -11.43 -11.13
N ASN A 207 7.52 -10.71 -10.14
CA ASN A 207 8.19 -9.59 -9.50
C ASN A 207 8.87 -10.01 -8.19
N GLU A 208 10.19 -9.84 -8.14
CA GLU A 208 11.00 -10.17 -6.96
C GLU A 208 10.54 -9.43 -5.70
N ASN A 209 10.17 -8.15 -5.77
CA ASN A 209 9.70 -7.39 -4.61
C ASN A 209 8.38 -7.93 -4.06
N ASN A 210 7.51 -8.47 -4.92
CA ASN A 210 6.26 -9.08 -4.48
C ASN A 210 6.53 -10.39 -3.71
N ILE A 211 7.47 -11.20 -4.21
CA ILE A 211 7.94 -12.39 -3.50
C ILE A 211 8.57 -11.99 -2.16
N LYS A 212 9.46 -10.99 -2.16
CA LYS A 212 10.10 -10.48 -0.94
C LYS A 212 9.08 -10.02 0.10
N PHE A 213 8.08 -9.26 -0.35
CA PHE A 213 6.98 -8.82 0.50
C PHE A 213 6.20 -10.00 1.08
N GLY A 214 5.79 -10.96 0.25
CA GLY A 214 5.01 -12.12 0.66
C GLY A 214 5.71 -12.97 1.70
N ILE A 215 6.97 -13.33 1.43
CA ILE A 215 7.80 -14.10 2.35
C ILE A 215 8.02 -13.30 3.65
N THR A 216 8.21 -11.97 3.58
CA THR A 216 8.47 -11.13 4.77
C THR A 216 7.28 -11.18 5.71
N VAL A 217 6.07 -11.03 5.17
CA VAL A 217 4.83 -11.08 5.94
C VAL A 217 4.63 -12.46 6.56
N ALA A 218 4.82 -13.53 5.79
CA ALA A 218 4.69 -14.91 6.29
C ALA A 218 5.69 -15.20 7.41
N TRP A 219 6.96 -14.82 7.24
CA TRP A 219 8.00 -14.97 8.25
C TRP A 219 7.71 -14.13 9.50
N MET A 220 7.37 -12.84 9.32
CA MET A 220 7.03 -11.94 10.43
C MET A 220 5.86 -12.46 11.27
N LEU A 221 4.89 -13.13 10.65
CA LEU A 221 3.79 -13.73 11.39
C LEU A 221 4.29 -14.78 12.38
N LEU A 222 5.25 -15.62 11.99
CA LEU A 222 5.73 -16.76 12.79
C LEU A 222 6.93 -16.40 13.70
N ASP A 223 7.59 -15.28 13.46
CA ASP A 223 8.85 -14.88 14.11
C ASP A 223 8.63 -14.24 15.51
N PRO A 224 9.17 -14.84 16.59
CA PRO A 224 8.97 -14.38 17.97
C PRO A 224 9.65 -13.04 18.28
N SER A 225 10.60 -12.58 17.45
CA SER A 225 11.20 -11.24 17.57
C SER A 225 10.25 -10.12 17.15
N TYR A 226 9.13 -10.44 16.50
CA TYR A 226 8.05 -9.50 16.18
C TYR A 226 6.84 -9.77 17.07
N ASP A 227 6.62 -8.99 18.11
CA ASP A 227 5.58 -9.25 19.12
C ASP A 227 4.27 -8.48 18.89
N GLN A 228 4.02 -8.01 17.66
CA GLN A 228 2.81 -7.27 17.31
C GLN A 228 1.87 -8.09 16.43
N VAL A 229 0.56 -7.95 16.66
CA VAL A 229 -0.47 -8.62 15.84
C VAL A 229 -0.58 -7.99 14.44
N GLU A 230 -0.54 -6.67 14.40
CA GLU A 230 -0.54 -5.88 13.17
C GLU A 230 0.86 -5.93 12.56
N ILE A 231 0.94 -6.18 11.26
CA ILE A 231 2.20 -6.13 10.51
C ILE A 231 2.31 -4.74 9.91
N SER A 232 3.18 -3.91 10.49
CA SER A 232 3.34 -2.52 10.08
C SER A 232 4.18 -2.41 8.80
N SER A 233 3.83 -1.45 7.93
CA SER A 233 4.52 -1.26 6.65
C SER A 233 6.00 -0.96 6.83
N SER A 234 6.35 -0.13 7.80
CA SER A 234 7.75 0.25 8.08
C SER A 234 8.59 -0.95 8.53
N LYS A 235 8.02 -1.87 9.33
CA LYS A 235 8.74 -3.07 9.78
C LYS A 235 8.92 -4.11 8.69
N VAL A 236 7.96 -4.21 7.77
CA VAL A 236 8.11 -5.03 6.57
C VAL A 236 9.22 -4.45 5.68
N GLN A 237 9.23 -3.13 5.43
CA GLN A 237 10.30 -2.47 4.67
C GLN A 237 11.67 -2.73 5.31
N GLU A 238 11.81 -2.47 6.61
CA GLU A 238 13.06 -2.69 7.35
C GLU A 238 13.58 -4.13 7.22
N ARG A 239 12.68 -5.12 7.14
CA ARG A 239 13.06 -6.52 6.95
C ARG A 239 13.38 -6.83 5.50
N MET A 240 12.62 -6.32 4.54
CA MET A 240 12.91 -6.47 3.11
C MET A 240 14.28 -5.89 2.76
N ASP A 241 14.63 -4.72 3.28
CA ASP A 241 15.94 -4.08 3.01
C ASP A 241 17.11 -4.95 3.47
N LYS A 242 16.93 -5.74 4.54
CA LYS A 242 17.95 -6.69 5.01
C LYS A 242 18.17 -7.82 4.02
N TRP A 243 17.17 -8.16 3.22
CA TRP A 243 17.24 -9.28 2.27
C TRP A 243 18.16 -8.96 1.10
N ASP A 244 18.28 -7.68 0.74
CA ASP A 244 19.19 -7.22 -0.28
C ASP A 244 20.66 -7.34 0.15
N THR A 245 20.90 -7.33 1.46
CA THR A 245 22.24 -7.42 2.05
C THR A 245 22.62 -8.79 2.59
N ASP A 246 21.66 -9.69 2.77
CA ASP A 246 21.87 -11.00 3.36
C ASP A 246 22.14 -12.05 2.27
N SER A 247 23.38 -12.53 2.20
CA SER A 247 23.83 -13.49 1.18
C SER A 247 23.13 -14.85 1.25
N ILE A 248 22.61 -15.23 2.42
CA ILE A 248 21.80 -16.43 2.57
C ILE A 248 20.46 -16.15 1.89
N ILE A 249 19.78 -15.07 2.25
CA ILE A 249 18.46 -14.70 1.69
C ILE A 249 18.52 -14.46 0.17
N GLN A 250 19.58 -13.80 -0.34
CA GLN A 250 19.80 -13.62 -1.78
C GLN A 250 19.90 -14.95 -2.53
N LYS A 251 20.67 -15.90 -1.99
CA LYS A 251 20.80 -17.24 -2.57
C LYS A 251 19.46 -17.98 -2.61
N TRP A 252 18.54 -17.69 -1.68
CA TRP A 252 17.18 -18.25 -1.67
C TRP A 252 16.25 -17.59 -2.68
N VAL A 253 16.25 -16.26 -2.77
CA VAL A 253 15.45 -15.52 -3.77
C VAL A 253 15.83 -15.96 -5.19
N CYS A 254 17.13 -16.11 -5.46
CA CYS A 254 17.62 -16.63 -6.74
C CYS A 254 17.23 -18.09 -7.03
N LYS A 255 16.85 -18.89 -6.03
CA LYS A 255 16.43 -20.29 -6.22
C LYS A 255 14.93 -20.44 -6.46
N VAL A 256 14.13 -19.47 -6.00
CA VAL A 256 12.67 -19.43 -6.24
C VAL A 256 12.34 -18.80 -7.60
N LEU A 257 13.22 -17.94 -8.11
CA LEU A 257 13.04 -17.20 -9.37
C LEU A 257 13.63 -17.89 -10.61
N ASN A 258 14.40 -18.96 -10.46
CA ASN A 258 14.97 -19.78 -11.54
C ASN A 258 14.39 -21.19 -11.53
#